data_AF-A0A420PBI9-F1
#
_entry.id   AF-A0A420PBI9-F1
#
_cell.length_a   1.000
_cell.length_b   1.000
_cell.length_c   1.000
_cell.angle_alpha   90.00
_cell.angle_beta   90.00
_cell.angle_gamma   90.00
#
_symmetry.space_group_name_H-M   'P 1'
#
loop_
_entity.id
_entity.type
_entity.pdbx_description
1 polymer ?
#
loop_
_entity_poly.entity_id
_entity_poly.type
_entity_poly.pdbx_seq_one_letter_code
_entity_poly.pdbx_strand_id
1 'polypeptide(L)'
;MKSGDDAAFGKVPQLGRADGTKTTNHQEQAEKLLAKFFPPLPDNIEDEGLQHRRAPVMMPDLTLEEVERQLWATKSWKAPGEDGLPAIVRKQIWPLIKHDVLDIF
;
A
#
# COMPACT_ATOMS: atom_id res chain seq x y z
N MET A 1 0.54 19.39 -38.88
CA MET A 1 1.17 19.21 -37.55
C MET A 1 0.91 17.79 -37.13
N LYS A 2 1.96 16.96 -37.00
CA LYS A 2 1.85 15.55 -36.66
C LYS A 2 1.61 15.45 -35.14
N SER A 3 0.43 14.99 -34.75
CA SER A 3 0.07 14.77 -33.34
C SER A 3 1.09 13.82 -32.72
N GLY A 4 1.74 14.27 -31.65
CA GLY A 4 2.66 13.45 -30.86
C GLY A 4 1.89 12.29 -30.25
N ASP A 5 2.27 11.07 -30.62
CA ASP A 5 1.70 9.85 -30.10
C ASP A 5 2.20 9.65 -28.67
N ASP A 6 1.27 9.83 -27.73
CA ASP A 6 1.07 9.05 -26.51
C ASP A 6 2.34 8.49 -25.83
N ALA A 7 2.74 9.16 -24.75
CA ALA A 7 3.86 8.76 -23.91
C ALA A 7 3.71 7.30 -23.44
N ALA A 8 4.66 6.45 -23.87
CA ALA A 8 4.71 5.01 -23.58
C ALA A 8 4.84 4.62 -22.08
N PHE A 9 4.89 5.60 -21.17
CA PHE A 9 5.07 5.38 -19.73
C PHE A 9 3.78 4.96 -18.99
N GLY A 10 2.66 4.82 -19.69
CA GLY A 10 1.37 4.39 -19.11
C GLY A 10 0.77 3.11 -19.70
N LYS A 11 1.41 2.48 -20.69
CA LYS A 11 0.86 1.30 -21.39
C LYS A 11 1.61 0.04 -21.01
N VAL A 12 0.90 -0.93 -20.44
CA VAL A 12 1.43 -2.28 -20.18
C VAL A 12 1.73 -2.94 -21.54
N PRO A 13 2.98 -3.39 -21.79
CA PRO A 13 3.32 -4.07 -23.03
C PRO A 13 2.44 -5.31 -23.23
N GLN A 14 2.05 -5.59 -24.48
CA GLN A 14 1.32 -6.83 -24.79
C GLN A 14 2.14 -8.06 -24.36
N LEU A 15 1.51 -8.95 -23.60
CA LEU A 15 2.18 -10.12 -23.05
C LEU A 15 2.18 -11.26 -24.08
N GLY A 16 3.27 -12.02 -24.12
CA GLY A 16 3.38 -13.22 -24.94
C GLY A 16 2.56 -14.38 -24.36
N ARG A 17 1.89 -15.12 -25.23
CA ARG A 17 1.18 -16.34 -24.89
C ARG A 17 2.02 -17.59 -25.25
N ALA A 18 1.64 -18.74 -24.71
CA ALA A 18 2.31 -20.03 -24.96
C ALA A 18 2.16 -20.50 -26.42
N ASP A 19 1.12 -20.05 -27.13
CA ASP A 19 0.87 -20.30 -28.55
C ASP A 19 1.63 -19.34 -29.49
N GLY A 20 2.50 -18.47 -28.94
CA GLY A 20 3.25 -17.46 -29.70
C GLY A 20 2.45 -16.20 -30.05
N THR A 21 1.16 -16.14 -29.72
CA THR A 21 0.33 -14.94 -29.93
C THR A 21 0.55 -13.91 -28.81
N LYS A 22 0.03 -12.69 -28.99
CA LYS A 22 0.11 -11.61 -28.01
C LYS A 22 -1.28 -11.26 -27.47
N THR A 23 -1.32 -10.78 -26.23
CA THR A 23 -2.56 -10.26 -25.63
C THR A 23 -3.12 -9.09 -26.43
N THR A 24 -4.42 -9.07 -26.69
CA THR A 24 -5.05 -8.01 -27.50
C THR A 24 -5.72 -6.93 -26.67
N ASN A 25 -5.99 -7.18 -25.38
CA ASN A 25 -6.64 -6.22 -24.49
C ASN A 25 -6.15 -6.33 -23.03
N HIS A 26 -6.55 -5.37 -22.19
CA HIS A 26 -6.11 -5.29 -20.78
C HIS A 26 -6.70 -6.39 -19.88
N GLN A 27 -7.94 -6.83 -20.13
CA GLN A 27 -8.55 -7.91 -19.35
C GLN A 27 -7.73 -9.20 -19.50
N GLU A 28 -7.37 -9.52 -20.73
CA GLU A 28 -6.59 -10.69 -21.05
C GLU A 28 -5.17 -10.61 -20.48
N GLN A 29 -4.57 -9.41 -20.45
CA GLN A 29 -3.30 -9.18 -19.76
C GLN A 29 -3.41 -9.43 -18.26
N ALA A 30 -4.48 -8.93 -17.61
CA ALA A 30 -4.71 -9.16 -16.19
C ALA A 30 -4.87 -10.65 -15.89
N GLU A 31 -5.68 -11.38 -16.67
CA GLU A 31 -5.86 -12.83 -16.54
C GLU A 31 -4.53 -13.58 -16.72
N LYS A 32 -3.72 -13.19 -17.70
CA LYS A 32 -2.37 -13.75 -17.92
C LYS A 32 -1.44 -13.53 -16.73
N LEU A 33 -1.42 -12.33 -16.17
CA LEU A 33 -0.61 -12.01 -15.00
C LEU A 33 -1.08 -12.79 -13.79
N LEU A 34 -2.39 -12.80 -13.53
CA LEU A 34 -2.97 -13.54 -12.41
C LEU A 34 -2.63 -15.02 -12.51
N ALA A 35 -2.87 -15.67 -13.65
CA ALA A 35 -2.57 -17.09 -13.80
C ALA A 35 -1.07 -17.41 -13.68
N LYS A 36 -0.18 -16.48 -14.05
CA LYS A 36 1.27 -16.67 -13.99
C LYS A 36 1.84 -16.52 -12.58
N PHE A 37 1.36 -15.53 -11.82
CA PHE A 37 1.86 -15.21 -10.48
C PHE A 37 1.06 -15.90 -9.36
N PHE A 38 -0.17 -16.33 -9.65
CA PHE A 38 -1.05 -17.05 -8.73
C PHE A 38 -1.51 -18.36 -9.39
N PRO A 39 -0.61 -19.35 -9.52
CA PRO A 39 -1.01 -20.67 -9.98
C PRO A 39 -2.09 -21.26 -9.05
N PRO A 40 -2.94 -22.18 -9.54
CA PRO A 40 -3.91 -22.86 -8.69
C PRO A 40 -3.18 -23.56 -7.54
N LEU A 41 -3.81 -23.54 -6.38
CA LEU A 41 -3.29 -24.23 -5.21
C LEU A 41 -3.16 -25.73 -5.54
N PRO A 42 -2.10 -26.41 -5.07
CA PRO A 42 -1.96 -27.84 -5.24
C PRO A 42 -3.10 -28.58 -4.53
N ASP A 43 -3.47 -29.77 -5.04
CA ASP A 43 -4.54 -30.61 -4.48
C ASP A 43 -4.26 -31.03 -3.01
N ASN A 44 -3.00 -31.02 -2.61
CA ASN A 44 -2.56 -31.24 -1.25
C ASN A 44 -1.63 -30.09 -0.82
N ILE A 45 -2.02 -29.38 0.24
CA ILE A 45 -1.20 -28.36 0.89
C ILE A 45 -0.66 -28.98 2.17
N GLU A 46 0.60 -29.38 2.14
CA GLU A 46 1.29 -29.92 3.32
C GLU A 46 1.63 -28.78 4.31
N ASP A 47 1.83 -29.14 5.58
CA ASP A 47 2.38 -28.21 6.55
C ASP A 47 3.77 -27.75 6.07
N GLU A 48 4.03 -26.44 6.16
CA GLU A 48 5.25 -25.81 5.66
C GLU A 48 6.53 -26.36 6.36
N GLY A 49 6.38 -27.16 7.43
CA GLY A 49 7.47 -27.73 8.21
C GLY A 49 8.14 -26.69 9.11
N LEU A 50 9.30 -27.02 9.67
CA LEU A 50 10.14 -26.05 10.38
C LEU A 50 10.76 -25.05 9.40
N GLN A 51 9.96 -24.12 8.90
CA GLN A 51 10.45 -22.95 8.17
C GLN A 51 11.35 -22.13 9.09
N HIS A 52 12.37 -21.49 8.54
CA HIS A 52 13.16 -20.48 9.25
C HIS A 52 12.26 -19.28 9.54
N ARG A 53 11.41 -19.39 10.57
CA ARG A 53 10.52 -18.34 11.00
C ARG A 53 11.42 -17.24 11.56
N ARG A 54 11.35 -16.06 10.93
CA ARG A 54 12.03 -14.88 11.47
C ARG A 54 11.54 -14.68 12.91
N ALA A 55 12.47 -14.36 13.80
CA ALA A 55 12.08 -13.95 15.15
C ALA A 55 11.00 -12.85 15.04
N PRO A 56 9.96 -12.88 15.88
CA PRO A 56 8.97 -11.82 15.93
C PRO A 56 9.67 -10.46 15.99
N VAL A 57 9.25 -9.53 15.13
CA VAL A 57 9.73 -8.15 15.22
C VAL A 57 9.17 -7.57 16.52
N MET A 58 10.04 -7.01 17.36
CA MET A 58 9.59 -6.33 18.56
C MET A 58 8.79 -5.09 18.16
N MET A 59 7.56 -5.00 18.64
CA MET A 59 6.67 -3.86 18.47
C MET A 59 6.62 -3.13 19.81
N PRO A 60 7.50 -2.13 20.04
CA PRO A 60 7.46 -1.36 21.27
C PRO A 60 6.18 -0.53 21.35
N ASP A 61 5.74 -0.24 22.57
CA ASP A 61 4.58 0.62 22.80
C ASP A 61 4.81 2.02 22.23
N LEU A 62 3.74 2.63 21.71
CA LEU A 62 3.77 4.02 21.27
C LEU A 62 4.05 4.93 22.47
N THR A 63 4.89 5.94 22.27
CA THR A 63 5.17 6.95 23.30
C THR A 63 4.50 8.26 22.95
N LEU A 64 4.12 9.02 23.98
CA LEU A 64 3.56 10.37 23.81
C LEU A 64 4.49 11.28 22.98
N GLU A 65 5.80 11.16 23.21
CA GLU A 65 6.84 11.91 22.49
C GLU A 65 6.90 11.54 21.01
N GLU A 66 6.77 10.25 20.66
CA GLU A 66 6.73 9.79 19.27
C GLU A 66 5.55 10.42 18.53
N VAL A 67 4.36 10.34 19.12
CA VAL A 67 3.13 10.87 18.52
C VAL A 67 3.23 12.39 18.38
N GLU A 68 3.70 13.08 19.41
CA GLU A 68 3.89 14.52 19.40
C GLU A 68 4.89 14.95 18.32
N ARG A 69 6.04 14.27 18.21
CA ARG A 69 7.05 14.57 17.18
C ARG A 69 6.49 14.40 15.77
N GLN A 70 5.74 13.34 15.51
CA GLN A 70 5.09 13.12 14.21
C GLN A 70 4.01 14.19 13.93
N LEU A 71 3.23 14.56 14.95
CA LEU A 71 2.23 15.61 14.82
C LEU A 71 2.88 16.93 14.43
N TRP A 72 3.98 17.34 15.07
CA TRP A 72 4.70 18.57 14.74
C TRP A 72 5.36 18.53 13.36
N ALA A 73 5.92 17.39 12.95
CA ALA A 73 6.50 17.19 11.62
C ALA A 73 5.47 17.28 10.47
N THR A 74 4.19 17.06 10.76
CA THR A 74 3.12 17.13 9.77
C THR A 74 2.89 18.55 9.25
N LYS A 75 2.74 18.73 7.94
CA LYS A 75 2.44 20.02 7.30
C LYS A 75 1.06 20.52 7.73
N SER A 76 0.99 21.70 8.35
CA SER A 76 -0.21 22.23 9.02
C SER A 76 -1.41 22.46 8.09
N TRP A 77 -1.16 22.87 6.84
CA TRP A 77 -2.19 23.25 5.87
C TRP A 77 -2.33 22.26 4.71
N LYS A 78 -2.04 20.97 4.95
CA LYS A 78 -2.33 19.92 3.97
C LYS A 78 -3.85 19.75 3.82
N ALA A 79 -4.30 19.33 2.63
CA ALA A 79 -5.70 19.03 2.37
C ALA A 79 -6.27 18.12 3.49
N PRO A 80 -7.46 18.42 4.02
CA PRO A 80 -8.07 17.61 5.07
C PRO A 80 -8.30 16.17 4.64
N GLY A 81 -8.29 15.25 5.62
CA GLY A 81 -8.71 13.88 5.39
C GLY A 81 -10.24 13.77 5.32
N GLU A 82 -10.75 12.56 5.50
CA GLU A 82 -12.19 12.27 5.57
C GLU A 82 -12.90 13.05 6.70
N ASP A 83 -12.16 13.38 7.77
CA ASP A 83 -12.64 14.17 8.90
C ASP A 83 -12.84 15.66 8.58
N GLY A 84 -12.37 16.14 7.42
CA GLY A 84 -12.47 17.56 7.06
C GLY A 84 -11.58 18.48 7.90
N LEU A 85 -10.75 17.95 8.81
CA LEU A 85 -9.89 18.72 9.69
C LEU A 85 -8.44 18.78 9.16
N PRO A 86 -7.88 19.98 8.90
CA PRO A 86 -6.46 20.12 8.62
C PRO A 86 -5.62 19.78 9.85
N ALA A 87 -4.35 19.40 9.63
CA ALA A 87 -3.42 19.01 10.69
C ALA A 87 -3.21 20.10 11.76
N ILE A 88 -3.41 21.39 11.43
CA ILE A 88 -3.33 22.48 12.41
C ILE A 88 -4.34 22.35 13.56
N VAL A 89 -5.54 21.83 13.27
CA VAL A 89 -6.58 21.64 14.29
C VAL A 89 -6.11 20.60 15.30
N ARG A 90 -5.53 19.49 14.81
CA ARG A 90 -4.95 18.43 15.64
C ARG A 90 -3.82 18.94 16.53
N LYS A 91 -2.96 19.81 15.98
CA LYS A 91 -1.89 20.50 16.76
C LYS A 91 -2.45 21.39 17.86
N GLN A 92 -3.54 22.12 17.61
CA GLN A 92 -4.17 22.99 18.61
C GLN A 92 -4.85 22.20 19.73
N ILE A 93 -5.52 21.11 19.40
CA ILE A 93 -6.23 20.29 20.41
C ILE A 93 -5.33 19.26 21.10
N TRP A 94 -4.10 19.06 20.62
CA TRP A 94 -3.15 18.09 21.18
C TRP A 94 -3.02 18.15 22.71
N PRO A 95 -2.88 19.32 23.37
CA PRO A 95 -2.78 19.37 24.83
C PRO A 95 -3.98 18.77 25.56
N LEU A 96 -5.15 18.72 24.92
CA LEU A 96 -6.40 18.20 25.47
C LEU A 96 -6.54 16.69 25.21
N ILE A 97 -6.19 16.21 24.01
CA ILE A 97 -6.50 14.84 23.58
C ILE A 97 -5.32 13.86 23.67
N LYS A 98 -4.12 14.33 24.00
CA LYS A 98 -2.88 13.53 23.86
C LYS A 98 -2.87 12.21 24.63
N HIS A 99 -3.56 12.12 25.77
CA HIS A 99 -3.65 10.88 26.55
C HIS A 99 -4.71 9.95 25.95
N ASP A 100 -5.90 10.48 25.61
CA ASP A 100 -6.97 9.71 24.96
C ASP A 100 -6.51 9.11 23.62
N VAL A 101 -5.68 9.83 22.87
CA VAL A 101 -5.09 9.35 21.61
C VAL A 101 -4.07 8.24 21.85
N LEU A 102 -3.39 8.24 22.99
CA LEU A 102 -2.41 7.19 23.31
C LEU A 102 -3.12 5.91 23.77
N ASP A 103 -4.22 6.03 24.51
CA ASP A 103 -4.98 4.91 25.08
C ASP A 103 -5.71 4.03 24.05
N ILE A 104 -5.80 4.45 22.78
CA ILE A 104 -6.41 3.66 21.69
C ILE A 104 -5.42 2.74 20.95
N PHE A 105 -4.14 2.75 21.32
CA PHE A 105 -3.09 1.91 20.75
C PHE A 105 -2.50 0.96 21.78
#